data_AF-A0A9W7BZM3-F1
#
_entry.id   AF-A0A9W7BZM3-F1
#
_cell.length_a   1.000
_cell.length_b   1.000
_cell.length_c   1.000
_cell.angle_alpha   90.00
_cell.angle_beta   90.00
_cell.angle_gamma   90.00
#
_symmetry.space_group_name_H-M   'P 1'
#
loop_
_entity.id
_entity.type
_entity.pdbx_description
1 polymer ?
#
loop_
_entity_poly.entity_id
_entity_poly.type
_entity_poly.pdbx_seq_one_letter_code
_entity_poly.pdbx_strand_id
1 'polypeptide(L)'
;EHANYGIDFINATKTIKETCPYVKISGGISNLSFGFRGVTKIRESIHACFLHHAITESGMDVGIVNANEMMMLKEVEPELLEACEDLVFNKNPEATDKMLEMTQREKAAIELRKAGGQGVAVKEKSWRDENAVKRLEHSLVNGISEFVEKDVEEARQGAERPLHVIEGPLMDGMNVVGDLFGAGKMFLPQVIKSARVMKKAVAYLLPFMEKEKREKMIAEGKDPDDVDPDDDSQYAGKVLMATVKGDVHDIGKNIVAVVLGCNNYKVYDIGVMCTCEKVRG
;
A
#
# COMPACT_ATOMS: atom_id res chain seq x y z
N GLU A 1 -31.68 -5.93 19.91
CA GLU A 1 -32.18 -5.92 18.52
C GLU A 1 -31.07 -5.91 17.48
N HIS A 2 -29.99 -5.12 17.67
CA HIS A 2 -28.91 -5.00 16.68
C HIS A 2 -27.79 -6.07 16.74
N ALA A 3 -27.78 -6.92 17.76
CA ALA A 3 -26.68 -7.87 18.00
C ALA A 3 -26.46 -8.86 16.85
N ASN A 4 -27.52 -9.26 16.13
CA ASN A 4 -27.41 -10.21 15.03
C ASN A 4 -27.05 -9.57 13.68
N TYR A 5 -26.94 -8.24 13.57
CA TYR A 5 -26.78 -7.60 12.25
C TYR A 5 -25.54 -8.05 11.49
N GLY A 6 -24.42 -8.31 12.18
CA GLY A 6 -23.20 -8.80 11.55
C GLY A 6 -23.39 -10.19 10.96
N ILE A 7 -23.79 -11.14 11.79
CA ILE A 7 -24.02 -12.54 11.38
C ILE A 7 -25.15 -12.67 10.35
N ASP A 8 -26.24 -11.91 10.49
CA ASP A 8 -27.35 -11.93 9.55
C ASP A 8 -26.92 -11.40 8.18
N PHE A 9 -26.09 -10.37 8.13
CA PHE A 9 -25.54 -9.85 6.87
C PHE A 9 -24.66 -10.88 6.17
N ILE A 10 -23.75 -11.51 6.92
CA ILE A 10 -22.85 -12.58 6.43
C ILE A 10 -23.68 -13.75 5.89
N ASN A 11 -24.65 -14.24 6.66
CA ASN A 11 -25.53 -15.33 6.26
C ASN A 11 -26.40 -15.00 5.05
N ALA A 12 -26.95 -13.78 4.98
CA ALA A 12 -27.72 -13.32 3.83
C ALA A 12 -26.85 -13.26 2.57
N THR A 13 -25.64 -12.71 2.69
CA THR A 13 -24.66 -12.64 1.60
C THR A 13 -24.35 -14.03 1.07
N LYS A 14 -24.04 -14.97 1.97
CA LYS A 14 -23.76 -16.36 1.63
C LYS A 14 -24.94 -17.04 0.93
N THR A 15 -26.14 -16.90 1.48
CA THR A 15 -27.37 -17.47 0.91
C THR A 15 -27.65 -16.93 -0.50
N ILE A 16 -27.46 -15.63 -0.70
CA ILE A 16 -27.63 -14.99 -2.01
C ILE A 16 -26.60 -15.51 -3.01
N LYS A 17 -25.34 -15.66 -2.61
CA LYS A 17 -24.28 -16.23 -3.47
C LYS A 17 -24.55 -17.69 -3.85
N GLU A 18 -25.02 -18.50 -2.91
CA GLU A 18 -25.35 -19.91 -3.16
C GLU A 18 -26.56 -20.05 -4.10
N THR A 19 -27.58 -19.21 -3.92
CA THR A 19 -28.82 -19.25 -4.73
C THR A 19 -28.64 -18.61 -6.11
N CYS A 20 -27.82 -17.57 -6.19
CA CYS A 20 -27.62 -16.75 -7.39
C CYS A 20 -26.11 -16.54 -7.67
N PRO A 21 -25.39 -17.55 -8.21
CA PRO A 21 -23.92 -17.53 -8.27
C PRO A 21 -23.28 -16.35 -9.00
N TYR A 22 -24.01 -15.75 -9.95
CA TYR A 22 -23.50 -14.68 -10.81
C TYR A 22 -23.72 -13.28 -10.24
N VAL A 23 -24.47 -13.12 -9.13
CA VAL A 23 -24.75 -11.79 -8.59
C VAL A 23 -23.54 -11.24 -7.84
N LYS A 24 -23.38 -9.92 -7.94
CA LYS A 24 -22.36 -9.17 -7.22
C LYS A 24 -22.97 -8.49 -6.02
N ILE A 25 -22.30 -8.58 -4.87
CA ILE A 25 -22.81 -8.04 -3.60
C ILE A 25 -21.92 -6.89 -3.16
N SER A 26 -22.54 -5.72 -3.00
CA SER A 26 -21.93 -4.52 -2.46
C SER A 26 -22.73 -4.04 -1.25
N GLY A 27 -22.05 -3.65 -0.16
CA GLY A 27 -22.69 -3.31 1.10
C GLY A 27 -21.98 -2.19 1.86
N GLY A 28 -22.75 -1.26 2.41
CA GLY A 28 -22.25 -0.25 3.35
C GLY A 28 -22.20 -0.81 4.77
N ILE A 29 -21.04 -0.73 5.40
CA ILE A 29 -20.80 -1.38 6.71
C ILE A 29 -20.72 -0.38 7.87
N SER A 30 -20.90 0.91 7.60
CA SER A 30 -20.78 1.98 8.59
C SER A 30 -21.80 1.87 9.74
N ASN A 31 -22.89 1.14 9.55
CA ASN A 31 -23.88 0.89 10.60
C ASN A 31 -23.38 -0.11 11.65
N LEU A 32 -22.47 -1.04 11.31
CA LEU A 32 -21.89 -1.99 12.27
C LEU A 32 -21.11 -1.29 13.38
N SER A 33 -20.51 -0.14 13.08
CA SER A 33 -19.68 0.61 14.03
C SER A 33 -20.35 1.88 14.57
N PHE A 34 -21.67 2.07 14.35
CA PHE A 34 -22.37 3.31 14.71
C PHE A 34 -22.33 3.61 16.21
N GLY A 35 -22.46 2.59 17.06
CA GLY A 35 -22.41 2.73 18.52
C GLY A 35 -21.04 3.13 19.07
N PHE A 36 -19.98 3.00 18.26
CA PHE A 36 -18.58 3.22 18.67
C PHE A 36 -17.98 4.49 18.06
N ARG A 37 -18.84 5.47 17.72
CA ARG A 37 -18.42 6.77 17.18
C ARG A 37 -17.46 7.49 18.12
N GLY A 38 -16.49 8.18 17.53
CA GLY A 38 -15.48 8.96 18.25
C GLY A 38 -14.21 8.18 18.64
N VAL A 39 -14.17 6.86 18.43
CA VAL A 39 -12.96 6.05 18.62
C VAL A 39 -12.62 5.32 17.33
N THR A 40 -11.78 5.95 16.51
CA THR A 40 -11.45 5.45 15.16
C THR A 40 -10.87 4.03 15.21
N LYS A 41 -9.93 3.74 16.12
CA LYS A 41 -9.30 2.41 16.29
C LYS A 41 -10.31 1.28 16.41
N ILE A 42 -11.35 1.46 17.24
CA ILE A 42 -12.40 0.46 17.44
C ILE A 42 -13.22 0.26 16.17
N ARG A 43 -13.63 1.36 15.52
CA ARG A 43 -14.47 1.28 14.30
C ARG A 43 -13.73 0.58 13.17
N GLU A 44 -12.45 0.90 12.99
CA GLU A 44 -11.60 0.26 11.98
C GLU A 44 -11.43 -1.24 12.25
N SER A 45 -11.24 -1.62 13.51
CA SER A 45 -11.09 -3.03 13.90
C SER A 45 -12.35 -3.83 13.61
N ILE A 46 -13.54 -3.28 13.92
CA ILE A 46 -14.83 -3.91 13.60
C ILE A 46 -14.99 -4.07 12.09
N HIS A 47 -14.68 -3.02 11.31
CA HIS A 47 -14.78 -3.06 9.86
C HIS A 47 -13.82 -4.09 9.25
N ALA A 48 -12.56 -4.14 9.73
CA ALA A 48 -11.56 -5.08 9.26
C ALA A 48 -11.98 -6.54 9.52
N CYS A 49 -12.45 -6.83 10.74
CA CYS A 49 -12.99 -8.13 11.12
C CYS A 49 -14.20 -8.51 10.25
N PHE A 50 -15.20 -7.63 10.17
CA PHE A 50 -16.41 -7.90 9.39
C PHE A 50 -16.11 -8.15 7.92
N LEU A 51 -15.32 -7.28 7.27
CA LEU A 51 -15.00 -7.41 5.85
C LEU A 51 -14.19 -8.67 5.56
N HIS A 52 -13.30 -9.07 6.46
CA HIS A 52 -12.57 -10.31 6.31
C HIS A 52 -13.53 -11.50 6.16
N HIS A 53 -14.46 -11.69 7.09
CA HIS A 53 -15.40 -12.80 7.04
C HIS A 53 -16.44 -12.65 5.91
N ALA A 54 -16.99 -11.45 5.70
CA ALA A 54 -17.97 -11.22 4.64
C ALA A 54 -17.39 -11.51 3.25
N ILE A 55 -16.12 -11.17 3.00
CA ILE A 55 -15.46 -11.41 1.70
C ILE A 55 -14.99 -12.86 1.59
N THR A 56 -14.26 -13.36 2.59
CA THR A 56 -13.62 -14.69 2.50
C THR A 56 -14.59 -15.85 2.68
N GLU A 57 -15.57 -15.73 3.59
CA GLU A 57 -16.49 -16.82 3.92
C GLU A 57 -17.82 -16.72 3.17
N SER A 58 -18.30 -15.50 2.91
CA SER A 58 -19.61 -15.28 2.27
C SER A 58 -19.54 -14.85 0.81
N GLY A 59 -18.34 -14.53 0.31
CA GLY A 59 -18.13 -14.14 -1.08
C GLY A 59 -18.58 -12.72 -1.44
N MET A 60 -18.71 -11.82 -0.45
CA MET A 60 -19.00 -10.40 -0.71
C MET A 60 -17.96 -9.80 -1.67
N ASP A 61 -18.40 -8.99 -2.64
CA ASP A 61 -17.49 -8.45 -3.67
C ASP A 61 -16.91 -7.07 -3.27
N VAL A 62 -17.72 -6.19 -2.68
CA VAL A 62 -17.29 -4.81 -2.35
C VAL A 62 -17.90 -4.29 -1.04
N GLY A 63 -17.06 -3.78 -0.15
CA GLY A 63 -17.48 -3.00 1.03
C GLY A 63 -17.39 -1.49 0.79
N ILE A 64 -18.45 -0.75 1.09
CA ILE A 64 -18.45 0.72 1.06
C ILE A 64 -17.97 1.23 2.43
N VAL A 65 -16.73 1.70 2.47
CA VAL A 65 -16.03 2.19 3.67
C VAL A 65 -15.21 3.44 3.37
N ASN A 66 -14.83 4.17 4.42
CA ASN A 66 -13.82 5.21 4.30
C ASN A 66 -12.43 4.57 4.13
N ALA A 67 -11.85 4.68 2.93
CA ALA A 67 -10.54 4.09 2.62
C ALA A 67 -9.38 4.67 3.44
N ASN A 68 -9.55 5.85 4.04
CA ASN A 68 -8.56 6.42 4.96
C ASN A 68 -8.61 5.79 6.36
N GLU A 69 -9.73 5.17 6.71
CA GLU A 69 -9.98 4.56 8.03
C GLU A 69 -10.10 3.03 7.89
N MET A 70 -9.03 2.37 7.41
CA MET A 70 -9.00 0.93 7.21
C MET A 70 -7.69 0.34 7.76
N MET A 71 -7.84 -0.46 8.80
CA MET A 71 -6.77 -1.24 9.44
C MET A 71 -6.69 -2.65 8.84
N MET A 72 -5.51 -3.26 8.81
CA MET A 72 -5.40 -4.68 8.46
C MET A 72 -5.79 -5.56 9.65
N LEU A 73 -6.43 -6.70 9.38
CA LEU A 73 -6.83 -7.63 10.44
C LEU A 73 -5.66 -8.06 11.34
N LYS A 74 -4.47 -8.23 10.75
CA LYS A 74 -3.24 -8.60 11.47
C LYS A 74 -2.70 -7.51 12.41
N GLU A 75 -3.13 -6.27 12.24
CA GLU A 75 -2.74 -5.13 13.08
C GLU A 75 -3.70 -4.92 14.25
N VAL A 76 -4.85 -5.59 14.23
CA VAL A 76 -5.80 -5.56 15.34
C VAL A 76 -5.18 -6.34 16.50
N GLU A 77 -5.10 -5.70 17.67
CA GLU A 77 -4.60 -6.32 18.90
C GLU A 77 -5.40 -7.60 19.21
N PRO A 78 -4.76 -8.71 19.65
CA PRO A 78 -5.44 -10.01 19.79
C PRO A 78 -6.71 -9.96 20.66
N GLU A 79 -6.68 -9.23 21.77
CA GLU A 79 -7.83 -9.06 22.66
C GLU A 79 -8.98 -8.29 21.97
N LEU A 80 -8.65 -7.29 21.16
CA LEU A 80 -9.63 -6.50 20.41
C LEU A 80 -10.18 -7.29 19.22
N LEU A 81 -9.35 -8.11 18.58
CA LEU A 81 -9.77 -8.99 17.49
C LEU A 81 -10.80 -10.00 17.99
N GLU A 82 -10.52 -10.69 19.10
CA GLU A 82 -11.46 -11.61 19.74
C GLU A 82 -12.78 -10.91 20.08
N ALA A 83 -12.72 -9.72 20.67
CA ALA A 83 -13.93 -8.95 21.00
C ALA A 83 -14.69 -8.50 19.74
N CYS A 84 -14.00 -8.16 18.64
CA CYS A 84 -14.63 -7.83 17.37
C CYS A 84 -15.31 -9.07 16.74
N GLU A 85 -14.69 -10.24 16.79
CA GLU A 85 -15.29 -11.48 16.30
C GLU A 85 -16.53 -11.86 17.13
N ASP A 86 -16.44 -11.78 18.46
CA ASP A 86 -17.55 -12.04 19.36
C ASP A 86 -18.73 -11.11 19.07
N LEU A 87 -18.44 -9.85 18.77
CA LEU A 87 -19.44 -8.83 18.41
C LEU A 87 -20.06 -9.10 17.03
N VAL A 88 -19.25 -9.37 16.01
CA VAL A 88 -19.73 -9.58 14.62
C VAL A 88 -20.58 -10.83 14.50
N PHE A 89 -20.14 -11.92 15.14
CA PHE A 89 -20.83 -13.22 15.08
C PHE A 89 -21.85 -13.41 16.21
N ASN A 90 -21.95 -12.44 17.12
CA ASN A 90 -22.79 -12.53 18.32
C ASN A 90 -22.55 -13.84 19.11
N LYS A 91 -21.28 -14.20 19.32
CA LYS A 91 -20.89 -15.48 19.97
C LYS A 91 -21.21 -15.49 21.47
N ASN A 92 -21.24 -14.31 22.10
CA ASN A 92 -21.46 -14.14 23.53
C ASN A 92 -22.53 -13.05 23.78
N PRO A 93 -23.52 -13.30 24.65
CA PRO A 93 -24.48 -12.28 25.11
C PRO A 93 -23.83 -10.97 25.60
N GLU A 94 -22.62 -11.05 26.17
CA GLU A 94 -21.87 -9.93 26.74
C GLU A 94 -20.92 -9.23 25.74
N ALA A 95 -20.87 -9.69 24.47
CA ALA A 95 -19.93 -9.17 23.48
C ALA A 95 -20.08 -7.65 23.24
N THR A 96 -21.34 -7.18 23.24
CA THR A 96 -21.63 -5.74 23.08
C THR A 96 -21.12 -4.93 24.27
N ASP A 97 -21.31 -5.42 25.48
CA ASP A 97 -20.89 -4.75 26.70
C ASP A 97 -19.36 -4.72 26.83
N LYS A 98 -18.69 -5.84 26.51
CA LYS A 98 -17.22 -5.91 26.43
C LYS A 98 -16.66 -4.89 25.44
N MET A 99 -17.24 -4.79 24.23
CA MET A 99 -16.81 -3.81 23.23
C MET A 99 -17.06 -2.35 23.66
N LEU A 100 -18.17 -2.08 24.36
CA LEU A 100 -18.44 -0.76 24.92
C LEU A 100 -17.42 -0.39 26.00
N GLU A 101 -17.07 -1.33 26.88
CA GLU A 101 -16.05 -1.13 27.91
C GLU A 101 -14.68 -0.84 27.28
N MET A 102 -14.26 -1.63 26.30
CA MET A 102 -13.01 -1.39 25.55
C MET A 102 -13.01 -0.01 24.87
N THR A 103 -14.14 0.39 24.30
CA THR A 103 -14.30 1.71 23.68
C THR A 103 -14.17 2.84 24.70
N GLN A 104 -14.75 2.69 25.90
CA GLN A 104 -14.61 3.67 26.97
C GLN A 104 -13.17 3.76 27.47
N ARG A 105 -12.48 2.62 27.66
CA ARG A 105 -11.06 2.59 28.04
C ARG A 105 -10.18 3.29 27.00
N GLU A 106 -10.38 3.00 25.72
CA GLU A 106 -9.62 3.63 24.63
C GLU A 106 -9.92 5.13 24.54
N LYS A 107 -11.18 5.54 24.71
CA LYS A 107 -11.57 6.95 24.73
C LYS A 107 -10.91 7.68 25.90
N ALA A 108 -10.90 7.09 27.10
CA ALA A 108 -10.24 7.64 28.27
C ALA A 108 -8.71 7.74 28.06
N ALA A 109 -8.09 6.73 27.44
CA ALA A 109 -6.68 6.76 27.08
C ALA A 109 -6.37 7.89 26.07
N ILE A 110 -7.23 8.10 25.08
CA ILE A 110 -7.10 9.22 24.11
C ILE A 110 -7.24 10.57 24.81
N GLU A 111 -8.19 10.72 25.73
CA GLU A 111 -8.39 11.95 26.50
C GLU A 111 -7.20 12.24 27.42
N LEU A 112 -6.66 11.22 28.10
CA LEU A 112 -5.45 11.32 28.91
C LEU A 112 -4.22 11.73 28.09
N ARG A 113 -4.05 11.14 26.89
CA ARG A 113 -2.98 11.52 25.95
C ARG A 113 -3.13 12.97 25.47
N LYS A 114 -4.36 13.43 25.23
CA LYS A 114 -4.65 14.83 24.85
C LYS A 114 -4.46 15.81 26.01
N ALA A 115 -4.67 15.37 27.24
CA ALA A 115 -4.48 16.16 28.45
C ALA A 115 -3.03 16.26 28.93
N GLY A 116 -2.05 15.78 28.15
CA GLY A 116 -0.63 15.85 28.50
C GLY A 116 -0.17 14.81 29.53
N GLY A 117 -1.03 13.85 29.88
CA GLY A 117 -0.66 12.70 30.70
C GLY A 117 0.20 11.75 29.87
N GLN A 118 1.52 11.82 30.05
CA GLN A 118 2.43 10.73 29.69
C GLN A 118 2.10 9.53 30.60
N GLY A 119 1.07 8.77 30.23
CA GLY A 119 0.94 7.39 30.67
C GLY A 119 2.19 6.67 30.20
N VAL A 120 2.90 6.04 31.13
CA VAL A 120 4.11 5.26 30.92
C VAL A 120 3.84 4.24 29.82
N ALA A 121 4.16 4.62 28.58
CA ALA A 121 4.30 3.68 27.50
C ALA A 121 5.56 2.88 27.84
N VAL A 122 5.37 1.63 28.25
CA VAL A 122 6.35 0.60 27.95
C VAL A 122 6.74 0.84 26.49
N LYS A 123 8.00 1.17 26.23
CA LYS A 123 8.51 1.34 24.87
C LYS A 123 8.32 0.01 24.14
N GLU A 124 7.15 -0.22 23.57
CA GLU A 124 7.05 -0.99 22.36
C GLU A 124 8.01 -0.33 21.38
N LYS A 125 8.97 -1.11 20.88
CA LYS A 125 9.85 -0.63 19.81
C LYS A 125 8.93 -0.13 18.71
N SER A 126 8.97 1.17 18.46
CA SER A 126 8.24 1.72 17.33
C SER A 126 8.85 1.10 16.08
N TRP A 127 8.05 0.80 15.06
CA TRP A 127 8.56 0.36 13.76
C TRP A 127 9.60 1.35 13.19
N ARG A 128 9.58 2.61 13.66
CA ARG A 128 10.57 3.66 13.37
C ARG A 128 11.94 3.45 14.01
N ASP A 129 12.05 2.59 15.01
CA ASP A 129 13.32 2.24 15.67
C ASP A 129 14.08 1.14 14.90
N GLU A 130 13.48 0.56 13.86
CA GLU A 130 14.12 -0.41 12.97
C GLU A 130 15.03 0.27 11.92
N ASN A 131 15.80 -0.52 11.18
CA ASN A 131 16.68 -0.02 10.12
C ASN A 131 15.89 0.53 8.91
N ALA A 132 16.53 1.32 8.06
CA ALA A 132 15.90 1.92 6.88
C ALA A 132 15.16 0.90 5.99
N VAL A 133 15.74 -0.29 5.77
CA VAL A 133 15.15 -1.35 4.94
C VAL A 133 13.81 -1.80 5.50
N LYS A 134 13.75 -2.11 6.81
CA LYS A 134 12.52 -2.52 7.49
C LYS A 134 11.48 -1.41 7.57
N ARG A 135 11.92 -0.16 7.75
CA ARG A 135 11.01 1.00 7.73
C ARG A 135 10.40 1.23 6.36
N LEU A 136 11.15 0.99 5.28
CA LEU A 136 10.65 1.06 3.91
C LEU A 136 9.66 -0.06 3.62
N GLU A 137 9.96 -1.29 4.01
CA GLU A 137 9.05 -2.44 3.92
C GLU A 137 7.73 -2.14 4.64
N HIS A 138 7.80 -1.67 5.88
CA HIS A 138 6.63 -1.27 6.67
C HIS A 138 5.84 -0.15 5.99
N SER A 139 6.51 0.88 5.47
CA SER A 139 5.88 2.01 4.78
C SER A 139 5.17 1.58 3.49
N LEU A 140 5.75 0.64 2.75
CA LEU A 140 5.15 0.07 1.55
C LEU A 140 3.92 -0.79 1.87
N VAL A 141 4.02 -1.70 2.83
CA VAL A 141 2.92 -2.60 3.22
C VAL A 141 1.74 -1.80 3.79
N ASN A 142 2.00 -0.74 4.56
CA ASN A 142 0.97 0.06 5.21
C ASN A 142 0.54 1.30 4.40
N GLY A 143 1.17 1.57 3.26
CA GLY A 143 0.84 2.71 2.41
C GLY A 143 1.14 4.08 3.04
N ILE A 144 2.19 4.16 3.86
CA ILE A 144 2.63 5.37 4.58
C ILE A 144 3.61 6.16 3.70
N SER A 145 3.27 7.39 3.32
CA SER A 145 4.09 8.22 2.42
C SER A 145 4.90 9.32 3.10
N GLU A 146 4.69 9.52 4.41
CA GLU A 146 5.22 10.66 5.17
C GLU A 146 6.74 10.59 5.34
N PHE A 147 7.28 9.41 5.63
CA PHE A 147 8.70 9.21 5.98
C PHE A 147 9.56 8.62 4.86
N VAL A 148 8.94 8.29 3.73
CA VAL A 148 9.53 7.52 2.63
C VAL A 148 10.81 8.17 2.09
N GLU A 149 10.82 9.47 1.81
CA GLU A 149 11.99 10.14 1.24
C GLU A 149 13.19 10.08 2.19
N LYS A 150 12.96 10.23 3.49
CA LYS A 150 14.01 10.17 4.51
C LYS A 150 14.58 8.75 4.63
N ASP A 151 13.71 7.74 4.65
CA ASP A 151 14.14 6.35 4.75
C ASP A 151 14.83 5.87 3.45
N VAL A 152 14.37 6.35 2.29
CA VAL A 152 15.02 6.11 1.00
C VAL A 152 16.40 6.74 0.94
N GLU A 153 16.57 7.97 1.44
CA GLU A 153 17.88 8.63 1.49
C GLU A 153 18.87 7.88 2.41
N GLU A 154 18.42 7.43 3.58
CA GLU A 154 19.25 6.61 4.47
C GLU A 154 19.65 5.28 3.80
N ALA A 155 18.71 4.62 3.10
CA ALA A 155 19.01 3.42 2.33
C ALA A 155 19.96 3.70 1.15
N ARG A 156 19.81 4.85 0.47
CA ARG A 156 20.68 5.28 -0.64
C ARG A 156 22.12 5.51 -0.18
N GLN A 157 22.31 6.09 1.00
CA GLN A 157 23.66 6.30 1.57
C GLN A 157 24.36 4.98 1.92
N GLY A 158 23.60 3.94 2.26
CA GLY A 158 24.11 2.60 2.51
C GLY A 158 24.28 1.73 1.26
N ALA A 159 23.84 2.19 0.09
CA ALA A 159 23.88 1.43 -1.16
C ALA A 159 24.97 1.95 -2.11
N GLU A 160 25.63 1.04 -2.83
CA GLU A 160 26.65 1.41 -3.83
C GLU A 160 26.08 2.24 -4.98
N ARG A 161 24.83 1.96 -5.37
CA ARG A 161 24.13 2.62 -6.47
C ARG A 161 22.69 2.90 -6.04
N PRO A 162 22.11 4.06 -6.39
CA PRO A 162 20.70 4.36 -6.10
C PRO A 162 19.74 3.29 -6.64
N LEU A 163 20.08 2.65 -7.78
CA LEU A 163 19.31 1.56 -8.37
C LEU A 163 19.15 0.36 -7.41
N HIS A 164 20.17 0.04 -6.60
CA HIS A 164 20.11 -1.09 -5.67
C HIS A 164 19.05 -0.89 -4.56
N VAL A 165 18.67 0.35 -4.25
CA VAL A 165 17.57 0.63 -3.31
C VAL A 165 16.23 0.23 -3.92
N ILE A 166 16.08 0.41 -5.24
CA ILE A 166 14.89 0.00 -5.98
C ILE A 166 14.83 -1.52 -6.08
N GLU A 167 15.92 -2.15 -6.54
CA GLU A 167 15.97 -3.60 -6.80
C GLU A 167 15.99 -4.46 -5.52
N GLY A 168 16.44 -3.91 -4.39
CA GLY A 168 16.41 -4.58 -3.10
C GLY A 168 15.23 -4.12 -2.23
N PRO A 169 15.43 -3.21 -1.25
CA PRO A 169 14.44 -2.88 -0.23
C PRO A 169 13.03 -2.56 -0.75
N LEU A 170 12.93 -1.79 -1.84
CA LEU A 170 11.64 -1.38 -2.38
C LEU A 170 10.92 -2.52 -3.10
N MET A 171 11.64 -3.32 -3.89
CA MET A 171 11.09 -4.52 -4.54
C MET A 171 10.71 -5.58 -3.52
N ASP A 172 11.52 -5.80 -2.48
CA ASP A 172 11.20 -6.73 -1.39
C ASP A 172 9.88 -6.35 -0.69
N GLY A 173 9.70 -5.06 -0.37
CA GLY A 173 8.44 -4.57 0.19
C GLY A 173 7.25 -4.75 -0.76
N MET A 174 7.44 -4.55 -2.07
CA MET A 174 6.40 -4.77 -3.08
C MET A 174 6.08 -6.25 -3.29
N ASN A 175 7.05 -7.16 -3.14
CA ASN A 175 6.81 -8.60 -3.16
C ASN A 175 5.90 -9.02 -2.00
N VAL A 176 6.15 -8.49 -0.78
CA VAL A 176 5.28 -8.72 0.37
C VAL A 176 3.85 -8.21 0.13
N VAL A 177 3.71 -7.02 -0.47
CA VAL A 177 2.40 -6.48 -0.88
C VAL A 177 1.70 -7.41 -1.88
N GLY A 178 2.44 -7.94 -2.86
CA GLY A 178 1.95 -8.91 -3.84
C GLY A 178 1.47 -10.21 -3.21
N ASP A 179 2.25 -10.78 -2.29
CA ASP A 179 1.92 -12.00 -1.56
C ASP A 179 0.67 -11.81 -0.70
N LEU A 180 0.56 -10.66 -0.01
CA LEU A 180 -0.61 -10.33 0.81
C LEU A 180 -1.87 -10.14 -0.04
N PHE A 181 -1.74 -9.51 -1.22
CA PHE A 181 -2.85 -9.35 -2.16
C PHE A 181 -3.29 -10.70 -2.77
N GLY A 182 -2.33 -11.52 -3.21
CA GLY A 182 -2.58 -12.85 -3.76
C GLY A 182 -3.21 -13.81 -2.75
N ALA A 183 -2.88 -13.66 -1.46
CA ALA A 183 -3.48 -14.41 -0.36
C ALA A 183 -4.83 -13.84 0.12
N GLY A 184 -5.35 -12.78 -0.50
CA GLY A 184 -6.61 -12.12 -0.08
C GLY A 184 -6.54 -11.39 1.26
N LYS A 185 -5.33 -11.16 1.80
CA LYS A 185 -5.08 -10.45 3.06
C LYS A 185 -4.93 -8.93 2.87
N MET A 186 -4.78 -8.49 1.63
CA MET A 186 -4.71 -7.09 1.23
C MET A 186 -5.69 -6.83 0.09
N PHE A 187 -6.36 -5.68 0.10
CA PHE A 187 -7.35 -5.31 -0.91
C PHE A 187 -6.82 -4.32 -1.94
N LEU A 188 -7.45 -4.23 -3.11
CA LEU A 188 -7.01 -3.34 -4.20
C LEU A 188 -6.77 -1.88 -3.76
N PRO A 189 -7.62 -1.24 -2.90
CA PRO A 189 -7.33 0.11 -2.40
C PRO A 189 -6.05 0.22 -1.58
N GLN A 190 -5.67 -0.83 -0.83
CA GLN A 190 -4.43 -0.88 -0.06
C GLN A 190 -3.22 -1.00 -1.00
N VAL A 191 -3.31 -1.86 -2.02
CA VAL A 191 -2.29 -2.00 -3.07
C VAL A 191 -2.05 -0.66 -3.79
N ILE A 192 -3.10 0.12 -4.06
CA ILE A 192 -2.98 1.46 -4.65
C ILE A 192 -2.20 2.41 -3.73
N LYS A 193 -2.39 2.35 -2.41
CA LYS A 193 -1.61 3.18 -1.46
C LYS A 193 -0.13 2.77 -1.46
N SER A 194 0.16 1.47 -1.43
CA SER A 194 1.53 0.94 -1.55
C SER A 194 2.20 1.38 -2.85
N ALA A 195 1.47 1.35 -3.97
CA ALA A 195 1.96 1.82 -5.26
C ALA A 195 2.29 3.33 -5.26
N ARG A 196 1.51 4.16 -4.54
CA ARG A 196 1.83 5.60 -4.38
C ARG A 196 3.12 5.80 -3.58
N VAL A 197 3.32 5.02 -2.53
CA VAL A 197 4.56 5.04 -1.74
C VAL A 197 5.75 4.63 -2.62
N MET A 198 5.62 3.54 -3.37
CA MET A 198 6.64 3.08 -4.32
C MET A 198 6.99 4.15 -5.36
N LYS A 199 5.97 4.77 -5.98
CA LYS A 199 6.16 5.83 -6.98
C LYS A 199 6.91 7.04 -6.39
N LYS A 200 6.58 7.43 -5.14
CA LYS A 200 7.26 8.53 -4.44
C LYS A 200 8.72 8.18 -4.13
N ALA A 201 8.99 6.97 -3.68
CA ALA A 201 10.34 6.47 -3.41
C ALA A 201 11.22 6.46 -4.66
N VAL A 202 10.71 5.92 -5.78
CA VAL A 202 11.42 5.90 -7.06
C VAL A 202 11.66 7.32 -7.58
N ALA A 203 10.65 8.21 -7.51
CA ALA A 203 10.80 9.60 -7.94
C ALA A 203 11.90 10.34 -7.18
N TYR A 204 12.10 10.03 -5.90
CA TYR A 204 13.20 10.58 -5.10
C TYR A 204 14.58 10.12 -5.58
N LEU A 205 14.70 8.89 -6.08
CA LEU A 205 15.98 8.31 -6.53
C LEU A 205 16.38 8.74 -7.95
N LEU A 206 15.42 9.13 -8.79
CA LEU A 206 15.67 9.49 -10.20
C LEU A 206 16.78 10.55 -10.38
N PRO A 207 16.79 11.69 -9.65
CA PRO A 207 17.84 12.70 -9.83
C PRO A 207 19.24 12.18 -9.49
N PHE A 208 19.35 11.25 -8.53
CA PHE A 208 20.63 10.64 -8.16
C PHE A 208 21.13 9.65 -9.22
N MET A 209 20.21 8.92 -9.87
CA MET A 209 20.54 8.04 -10.99
C MET A 209 20.98 8.84 -12.22
N GLU A 210 20.31 9.96 -12.52
CA GLU A 210 20.71 10.87 -13.61
C GLU A 210 22.07 11.51 -13.34
N LYS A 211 22.35 11.85 -12.07
CA LYS A 211 23.66 12.35 -11.67
C LYS A 211 24.76 11.31 -11.85
N GLU A 212 24.54 10.07 -11.40
CA GLU A 212 25.47 8.94 -11.63
C GLU A 212 25.75 8.76 -13.13
N LYS A 213 24.72 8.85 -13.97
CA LYS A 213 24.86 8.79 -15.43
C LYS A 213 25.75 9.91 -15.96
N ARG A 214 25.52 11.15 -15.56
CA ARG A 214 26.33 12.31 -15.99
C ARG A 214 27.79 12.16 -15.58
N GLU A 215 28.05 11.76 -14.34
CA GLU A 215 29.40 11.55 -13.82
C GLU A 215 30.14 10.45 -14.59
N LYS A 216 29.45 9.35 -14.95
CA LYS A 216 30.00 8.31 -15.83
C LYS A 216 30.33 8.82 -17.24
N MET A 217 29.44 9.61 -17.85
CA MET A 217 29.68 10.20 -19.17
C MET A 217 30.93 11.10 -19.17
N ILE A 218 31.09 11.94 -18.15
CA ILE A 218 32.27 12.80 -17.99
C ILE A 218 33.54 11.96 -17.80
N ALA A 219 33.49 10.91 -16.99
CA ALA A 219 34.63 10.00 -16.77
C ALA A 219 35.04 9.24 -18.04
N GLU A 220 34.08 8.96 -18.94
CA GLU A 220 34.31 8.39 -20.27
C GLU A 220 34.79 9.43 -21.31
N GLY A 221 34.93 10.70 -20.93
CA GLY A 221 35.35 11.78 -21.81
C GLY A 221 34.26 12.29 -22.75
N LYS A 222 32.99 11.98 -22.47
CA LYS A 222 31.82 12.47 -23.22
C LYS A 222 31.27 13.72 -22.55
N ASP A 223 30.84 14.70 -23.36
CA ASP A 223 30.16 15.89 -22.86
C ASP A 223 28.66 15.56 -22.64
N PRO A 224 28.14 15.63 -21.40
CA PRO A 224 26.74 15.35 -21.11
C PRO A 224 25.77 16.46 -21.59
N ASP A 225 26.28 17.61 -22.03
CA ASP A 225 25.51 18.75 -22.53
C ASP A 225 25.61 18.90 -24.06
N ASP A 226 26.56 18.24 -24.72
CA ASP A 226 26.72 18.19 -26.19
C ASP A 226 25.87 17.08 -26.82
N VAL A 227 24.55 17.15 -26.59
CA VAL A 227 23.59 16.19 -27.16
C VAL A 227 22.96 16.80 -28.40
N ASP A 228 23.51 16.51 -29.58
CA ASP A 228 22.79 16.77 -30.83
C ASP A 228 21.56 15.84 -30.90
N PRO A 229 20.33 16.38 -30.91
CA PRO A 229 19.11 15.58 -30.92
C PRO A 229 18.97 14.71 -32.18
N ASP A 230 19.67 15.08 -33.27
CA ASP A 230 19.68 14.37 -34.56
C ASP A 230 20.94 13.50 -34.76
N ASP A 231 21.95 13.61 -33.89
CA ASP A 231 23.13 12.73 -33.91
C ASP A 231 23.01 11.58 -32.90
N ASP A 232 22.75 10.40 -33.45
CA ASP A 232 22.65 9.17 -32.69
C ASP A 232 23.93 8.32 -32.68
N SER A 233 24.99 8.76 -33.38
CA SER A 233 26.22 7.97 -33.57
C SER A 233 27.00 7.73 -32.27
N GLN A 234 26.78 8.59 -31.28
CA GLN A 234 27.38 8.54 -29.95
C GLN A 234 26.76 7.51 -28.99
N TYR A 235 25.57 6.98 -29.31
CA TYR A 235 24.86 6.02 -28.48
C TYR A 235 25.17 4.57 -28.88
N ALA A 236 25.24 3.67 -27.90
CA ALA A 236 25.43 2.23 -28.10
C ALA A 236 24.25 1.58 -28.86
N GLY A 237 23.09 2.22 -28.89
CA GLY A 237 21.91 1.78 -29.62
C GLY A 237 20.70 2.66 -29.32
N LYS A 238 19.62 2.45 -30.08
CA LYS A 238 18.33 3.15 -29.89
C LYS A 238 17.28 2.18 -29.37
N VAL A 239 16.48 2.61 -28.40
CA VAL A 239 15.38 1.84 -27.82
C VAL A 239 14.11 2.68 -27.80
N LEU A 240 13.03 2.16 -28.38
CA LEU A 240 11.69 2.73 -28.25
C LEU A 240 10.95 1.99 -27.12
N MET A 241 10.45 2.73 -26.14
CA MET A 241 9.70 2.20 -25.01
C MET A 241 8.26 2.72 -25.01
N ALA A 242 7.32 1.82 -24.73
CA ALA A 242 5.89 2.09 -24.68
C ALA A 242 5.21 1.05 -23.78
N THR A 243 4.09 1.40 -23.15
CA THR A 243 3.15 0.37 -22.66
C THR A 243 2.04 0.15 -23.68
N VAL A 244 1.57 -1.10 -23.77
CA VAL A 244 0.51 -1.47 -24.71
C VAL A 244 -0.82 -0.82 -24.33
N LYS A 245 -1.75 -0.74 -25.30
CA LYS A 245 -3.11 -0.24 -25.06
C LYS A 245 -3.76 -0.99 -23.90
N GLY A 246 -4.26 -0.24 -22.92
CA GLY A 246 -4.90 -0.78 -21.71
C GLY A 246 -3.94 -0.98 -20.53
N ASP A 247 -2.63 -0.85 -20.74
CA ASP A 247 -1.64 -0.92 -19.67
C ASP A 247 -1.22 0.49 -19.22
N VAL A 248 -1.41 0.77 -17.94
CA VAL A 248 -1.07 2.06 -17.29
C VAL A 248 0.18 1.98 -16.44
N HIS A 249 0.76 0.79 -16.26
CA HIS A 249 1.87 0.59 -15.36
C HIS A 249 3.16 1.12 -16.00
N ASP A 250 3.68 2.24 -15.49
CA ASP A 250 4.83 2.95 -16.07
C ASP A 250 6.11 2.87 -15.23
N ILE A 251 6.03 2.47 -13.96
CA ILE A 251 7.16 2.48 -13.02
C ILE A 251 8.32 1.62 -13.56
N GLY A 252 8.05 0.36 -13.91
CA GLY A 252 9.06 -0.56 -14.44
C GLY A 252 9.65 -0.07 -15.77
N LYS A 253 8.80 0.43 -16.68
CA LYS A 253 9.22 1.03 -17.96
C LYS A 253 10.21 2.17 -17.73
N ASN A 254 9.88 3.09 -16.83
CA ASN A 254 10.70 4.26 -16.55
C ASN A 254 12.04 3.89 -15.90
N ILE A 255 12.06 2.90 -14.99
CA ILE A 255 13.32 2.39 -14.41
C ILE A 255 14.20 1.81 -15.53
N VAL A 256 13.65 0.96 -16.40
CA VAL A 256 14.40 0.37 -17.52
C VAL A 256 14.92 1.45 -18.47
N ALA A 257 14.12 2.49 -18.76
CA ALA A 257 14.54 3.63 -19.58
C ALA A 257 15.78 4.34 -18.97
N VAL A 258 15.77 4.58 -17.66
CA VAL A 258 16.90 5.20 -16.97
C VAL A 258 18.12 4.27 -16.99
N VAL A 259 17.95 2.97 -16.72
CA VAL A 259 19.04 1.98 -16.75
C VAL A 259 19.67 1.87 -18.14
N LEU A 260 18.87 1.83 -19.21
CA LEU A 260 19.35 1.85 -20.59
C LEU A 260 20.12 3.14 -20.88
N GLY A 261 19.59 4.28 -20.43
CA GLY A 261 20.28 5.57 -20.51
C GLY A 261 21.63 5.58 -19.80
N CYS A 262 21.74 4.94 -18.62
CA CYS A 262 23.00 4.77 -17.89
C CYS A 262 24.01 3.89 -18.63
N ASN A 263 23.56 3.04 -19.56
CA ASN A 263 24.41 2.17 -20.38
C ASN A 263 24.60 2.71 -21.81
N ASN A 264 24.50 4.03 -21.98
CA ASN A 264 24.73 4.73 -23.24
C ASN A 264 23.74 4.38 -24.38
N TYR A 265 22.53 3.94 -24.08
CA TYR A 265 21.45 3.81 -25.09
C TYR A 265 20.63 5.09 -25.20
N LYS A 266 20.17 5.43 -26.41
CA LYS A 266 19.16 6.48 -26.63
C LYS A 266 17.77 5.89 -26.46
N VAL A 267 17.02 6.40 -25.49
CA VAL A 267 15.68 5.90 -25.17
C VAL A 267 14.63 6.91 -25.63
N TYR A 268 13.72 6.45 -26.50
CA TYR A 268 12.53 7.17 -26.92
C TYR A 268 11.33 6.59 -26.17
N ASP A 269 10.67 7.39 -25.34
CA ASP A 269 9.52 6.93 -24.55
C ASP A 269 8.24 7.58 -25.09
N ILE A 270 7.36 6.79 -25.70
CA ILE A 270 6.10 7.26 -26.28
C ILE A 270 4.92 7.18 -25.29
N GLY A 271 5.21 6.83 -24.03
CA GLY A 271 4.27 6.90 -22.91
C GLY A 271 3.47 5.62 -22.70
N VAL A 272 2.33 5.79 -22.02
CA VAL A 272 1.44 4.68 -21.65
C VAL A 272 0.24 4.54 -22.57
N MET A 273 -0.42 3.38 -22.53
CA MET A 273 -1.63 3.06 -23.31
C MET A 273 -1.47 3.25 -24.83
N CYS A 274 -0.31 2.94 -25.39
CA CYS A 274 -0.03 3.19 -26.81
C CYS A 274 -0.81 2.23 -27.72
N THR A 275 -1.44 2.77 -28.77
CA THR A 275 -2.09 1.96 -29.82
C THR A 275 -1.05 1.31 -30.72
N CYS A 276 -1.43 0.23 -31.42
CA CYS A 276 -0.54 -0.42 -32.38
C CYS A 276 -0.10 0.52 -33.50
N GLU A 277 -0.96 1.45 -33.91
CA GLU A 277 -0.65 2.50 -34.90
C GLU A 277 0.44 3.43 -34.38
N LYS A 278 0.29 3.97 -33.15
CA LYS A 278 1.27 4.87 -32.53
C LYS A 278 2.66 4.21 -32.35
N VAL A 279 2.70 2.90 -32.13
CA VAL A 279 3.98 2.15 -32.01
C VAL A 279 4.61 1.88 -33.38
N ARG A 280 3.79 1.75 -34.45
CA ARG A 280 4.28 1.46 -35.81
C ARG A 280 4.74 2.71 -36.58
N GLY A 281 4.31 3.90 -36.17
CA GLY A 281 4.59 5.17 -36.85
C GLY A 281 3.32 5.76 -37.44
#